data_AF-A0A238J8J2-F1
#
_entry.id   AF-A0A238J8J2-F1
#
_cell.length_a   1.000
_cell.length_b   1.000
_cell.length_c   1.000
_cell.angle_alpha   90.00
_cell.angle_beta   90.00
_cell.angle_gamma   90.00
#
_symmetry.space_group_name_H-M   'P 1'
#
loop_
_entity.id
_entity.type
_entity.pdbx_description
1 polymer ?
#
loop_
_entity_poly.entity_id
_entity_poly.type
_entity_poly.pdbx_seq_one_letter_code
_entity_poly.pdbx_strand_id
1 'polypeptide(L)' 'MTKRVAYSGPLTDNSRWDSVALRPDDIIVVTPPKSGTTWIQTIIALLLSGDPEVETELSIRMPWVDMRMRDLS' A
#
# COMPACT_ATOMS: atom_id res chain seq x y z
N MET A 1 1.25 -24.61 -7.77
CA MET A 1 0.80 -23.41 -7.04
C MET A 1 1.40 -23.45 -5.65
N THR A 2 2.11 -22.40 -5.25
CA THR A 2 2.69 -22.29 -3.90
C THR A 2 1.57 -22.03 -2.90
N LYS A 3 1.55 -22.77 -1.79
CA LYS A 3 0.58 -22.53 -0.71
C LYS A 3 0.86 -21.17 -0.06
N ARG A 4 -0.15 -20.31 0.03
CA ARG A 4 -0.05 -19.03 0.76
C ARG A 4 0.20 -19.30 2.25
N VAL A 5 1.14 -18.56 2.83
CA VAL A 5 1.37 -18.53 4.27
C VAL A 5 0.54 -17.39 4.87
N ALA A 6 -0.19 -17.68 5.96
CA ALA A 6 -0.94 -16.67 6.69
C ALA A 6 0.01 -15.91 7.64
N TYR A 7 -0.07 -14.58 7.62
CA TYR A 7 0.67 -13.70 8.51
C TYR A 7 -0.32 -12.80 9.24
N SER A 8 -0.51 -13.06 10.53
CA SER A 8 -1.38 -12.27 11.42
C SER A 8 -0.58 -11.91 12.67
N GLY A 9 -0.16 -10.65 12.74
CA GLY A 9 0.54 -10.06 13.87
C GLY A 9 -0.22 -8.88 14.49
N PRO A 10 0.36 -8.20 15.49
CA PRO A 10 -0.27 -7.06 16.14
C PRO A 10 -0.52 -5.87 15.20
N LEU A 11 0.35 -5.67 14.22
CA LEU A 11 0.29 -4.55 13.27
C LEU A 11 -0.22 -4.95 11.89
N THR A 12 0.07 -6.18 11.44
CA THR A 12 -0.18 -6.63 10.07
C THR A 12 -1.07 -7.85 10.02
N ASP A 13 -1.94 -7.91 9.01
CA ASP A 13 -2.79 -9.07 8.72
C ASP A 13 -2.98 -9.24 7.23
N ASN A 14 -2.32 -10.24 6.66
CA ASN A 14 -2.33 -10.44 5.22
C ASN A 14 -3.67 -10.96 4.67
N SER A 15 -4.61 -11.41 5.52
CA SER A 15 -5.98 -11.78 5.08
C SER A 15 -6.78 -10.59 4.56
N ARG A 16 -6.37 -9.37 4.92
CA ARG A 16 -7.02 -8.13 4.47
C ARG A 16 -6.92 -7.90 2.97
N TRP A 17 -5.92 -8.47 2.29
CA TRP A 17 -5.86 -8.46 0.82
C TRP A 17 -7.03 -9.19 0.16
N ASP A 18 -7.71 -10.10 0.87
CA ASP A 18 -8.83 -10.85 0.31
C ASP A 18 -10.06 -9.95 0.05
N SER A 19 -10.11 -8.76 0.66
CA SER A 19 -11.14 -7.74 0.38
C SER A 19 -10.74 -6.73 -0.70
N VAL A 20 -9.54 -6.83 -1.27
CA VAL A 20 -9.06 -5.90 -2.32
C VAL A 20 -9.35 -6.49 -3.70
N ALA A 21 -10.20 -5.81 -4.46
CA ALA A 21 -10.43 -6.13 -5.87
C ALA A 21 -9.33 -5.49 -6.73
N LEU A 22 -8.28 -6.25 -7.02
CA LEU A 22 -7.15 -5.79 -7.84
C LEU A 22 -7.57 -5.48 -9.28
N ARG A 23 -7.04 -4.39 -9.82
CA ARG A 23 -7.22 -3.94 -11.20
C ARG A 23 -5.92 -4.08 -12.01
N PRO A 24 -6.00 -4.17 -13.35
CA PRO A 24 -4.81 -4.30 -14.19
C PRO A 24 -3.81 -3.15 -14.10
N ASP A 25 -4.26 -1.97 -13.66
CA ASP A 25 -3.51 -0.72 -13.57
C ASP A 25 -3.11 -0.34 -12.14
N ASP A 26 -3.39 -1.19 -11.15
CA ASP A 26 -2.98 -0.95 -9.76
C ASP A 26 -1.46 -0.98 -9.61
N ILE A 27 -0.93 -0.02 -8.85
CA ILE A 27 0.48 0.03 -8.46
C ILE A 27 0.61 -0.44 -7.01
N ILE A 28 1.32 -1.54 -6.80
CA ILE A 28 1.57 -2.10 -5.46
C ILE A 28 3.00 -1.79 -5.03
N VAL A 29 3.15 -1.00 -3.97
CA VAL A 29 4.45 -0.76 -3.32
C VAL A 29 4.69 -1.81 -2.24
N VAL A 30 5.65 -2.70 -2.45
CA VAL A 30 6.02 -3.76 -1.51
C VAL A 30 7.41 -3.53 -0.95
N THR A 31 7.50 -3.13 0.31
CA THR A 31 8.77 -2.94 1.00
C THR A 31 8.67 -3.42 2.46
N PRO A 32 9.77 -3.91 3.06
CA PRO A 32 9.83 -4.08 4.50
C PRO A 32 9.60 -2.74 5.22
N PRO A 33 9.06 -2.75 6.45
CA PRO A 33 8.88 -1.53 7.22
C PRO A 33 10.18 -0.73 7.30
N LYS A 34 10.09 0.58 7.06
CA LYS A 34 11.21 1.54 7.12
C LYS A 34 12.27 1.38 6.01
N SER A 35 11.97 0.66 4.93
CA SER A 35 12.85 0.53 3.75
C SER A 35 12.46 1.48 2.60
N GLY A 36 11.96 2.69 2.91
CA GLY A 36 11.71 3.72 1.90
C GLY A 36 10.30 3.76 1.28
N THR A 37 9.29 3.13 1.90
CA THR A 37 7.89 3.16 1.43
C THR A 37 7.39 4.57 1.14
N THR A 38 7.61 5.51 2.06
CA THR A 38 7.21 6.91 1.91
C THR A 38 7.88 7.56 0.70
N TRP A 39 9.18 7.31 0.51
CA TRP A 39 9.94 7.93 -0.59
C TRP A 39 9.45 7.45 -1.95
N ILE A 40 9.27 6.14 -2.13
CA ILE A 40 8.78 5.59 -3.41
C ILE A 40 7.33 6.00 -3.68
N GLN A 41 6.49 6.06 -2.65
CA GLN A 41 5.11 6.53 -2.79
C GLN A 41 5.05 8.00 -3.24
N THR A 42 5.91 8.87 -2.71
CA THR A 42 6.01 10.27 -3.16
C THR A 42 6.49 10.37 -4.61
N ILE A 43 7.50 9.59 -5.02
CA ILE A 43 7.94 9.56 -6.42
C ILE A 43 6.80 9.15 -7.35
N ILE A 44 6.03 8.12 -6.99
CA ILE A 44 4.88 7.67 -7.79
C ILE A 44 3.82 8.79 -7.89
N ALA A 45 3.51 9.49 -6.80
CA ALA A 45 2.56 10.60 -6.81
C ALA A 45 2.99 11.71 -7.77
N LEU A 46 4.27 12.09 -7.75
CA LEU A 46 4.85 13.09 -8.66
C LEU A 46 4.74 12.63 -10.13
N LEU A 47 5.09 11.37 -10.41
CA LEU A 47 5.06 10.83 -11.77
C LEU A 47 3.64 10.74 -12.34
N LEU A 48 2.66 10.33 -11.53
CA LEU A 48 1.27 10.18 -11.97
C LEU A 48 0.54 11.52 -12.09
N SER A 49 0.87 12.50 -11.25
CA SER A 49 0.27 13.83 -11.31
C SER A 49 0.92 14.73 -12.37
N GLY A 50 2.23 14.57 -12.60
CA GLY A 50 3.02 15.52 -13.38
C GLY A 50 3.20 16.87 -12.70
N ASP A 51 2.84 16.99 -11.42
CA ASP A 51 2.82 18.23 -10.64
C ASP A 51 3.86 18.16 -9.51
N PRO A 52 4.89 19.01 -9.50
CA PRO A 52 5.88 19.03 -8.43
C PRO A 52 5.31 19.46 -7.07
N GLU A 53 4.16 20.13 -7.04
CA GLU A 53 3.51 20.63 -5.81
C GLU A 53 2.38 19.71 -5.32
N VAL A 54 2.28 18.49 -5.87
CA VAL A 54 1.20 17.55 -5.52
C VAL A 54 1.18 17.21 -4.02
N GLU A 55 0.04 17.42 -3.38
CA GLU A 55 -0.22 16.91 -2.04
C GLU A 55 -0.51 15.41 -2.11
N THR A 56 0.38 14.63 -1.52
CA THR A 56 0.39 13.18 -1.72
C THR A 56 -0.60 12.42 -0.84
N GLU A 57 -1.04 13.00 0.29
CA GLU A 57 -1.97 12.40 1.27
C GLU A 57 -1.81 10.87 1.42
N LEU A 58 -0.57 10.43 1.59
CA LEU A 58 -0.15 9.04 1.33
C LEU A 58 -1.02 7.99 2.02
N SER A 59 -1.44 8.25 3.24
CA SER A 59 -2.28 7.32 4.02
C SER A 59 -3.68 7.13 3.47
N ILE A 60 -4.21 8.13 2.78
CA ILE A 60 -5.59 8.19 2.26
C ILE A 60 -5.60 7.73 0.80
N ARG A 61 -4.66 8.24 -0.01
CA ARG A 61 -4.59 7.95 -1.45
C ARG A 61 -3.85 6.64 -1.77
N MET A 62 -3.00 6.16 -0.87
CA MET A 62 -2.17 4.96 -1.05
C MET A 62 -2.28 4.03 0.17
N PRO A 63 -3.42 3.32 0.31
CA PRO A 63 -3.76 2.59 1.52
C PRO A 63 -2.75 1.48 1.85
N TRP A 64 -2.49 1.33 3.15
CA TRP A 64 -1.62 0.26 3.66
C TRP A 64 -2.49 -0.94 4.01
N VAL A 65 -2.79 -1.78 3.01
CA VAL A 65 -3.83 -2.82 3.06
C VAL A 65 -3.73 -3.71 4.31
N ASP A 66 -2.54 -4.21 4.63
CA ASP A 66 -2.35 -5.14 5.74
C ASP A 66 -2.31 -4.48 7.12
N MET A 67 -2.24 -3.15 7.21
CA MET A 67 -2.12 -2.44 8.49
C MET A 67 -3.44 -2.49 9.26
N ARG A 68 -3.46 -3.18 10.39
CA ARG A 68 -4.67 -3.36 11.23
C ARG A 68 -5.22 -2.07 11.83
N MET A 69 -4.37 -1.07 12.07
CA MET A 69 -4.78 0.22 12.64
C MET A 69 -5.43 1.16 11.62
N ARG A 70 -5.51 0.75 10.34
CA ARG A 70 -6.13 1.53 9.27
C ARG A 70 -7.44 0.84 8.88
N ASP A 71 -8.48 1.61 8.65
CA ASP A 71 -9.67 1.06 8.00
C ASP A 71 -9.41 0.83 6.51
N LEU A 72 -10.11 -0.12 5.92
CA LEU A 72 -10.13 -0.40 4.48
C LEU A 72 -11.39 0.16 3.81
N SER A 73 -12.09 1.09 4.49
CA SER A 73 -13.34 1.73 4.08
C SER A 73 -13.30 2.32 2.67
#